data_AF-A0A3P1VDZ6-F1
#
_entry.id   AF-A0A3P1VDZ6-F1
#
_cell.length_a   1.000
_cell.length_b   1.000
_cell.length_c   1.000
_cell.angle_alpha   90.00
_cell.angle_beta   90.00
_cell.angle_gamma   90.00
#
_symmetry.space_group_name_H-M   'P 1'
#
loop_
_entity.id
_entity.type
_entity.pdbx_description
1 polymer ?
#
loop_
_entity_poly.entity_id
_entity_poly.type
_entity_poly.pdbx_seq_one_letter_code
_entity_poly.pdbx_strand_id
1 'polypeptide(L)'
;MILSISVTKQTLSRSRKTAIVYLFLTFFFFIFSRIYISLSYGELSFFMNYLFLVPLIGGASILIILHFLPSLSRVSFNLWNSGIAIFTSGFLLRGIINLSGRSTTLDKPYWLLGSIFLLFSLMSIVFTLFVSKNELKNKLDTSR
;
A
#
# COMPACT_ATOMS: atom_id res chain seq x y z
N MET A 1 -6.60 -15.41 -29.40
CA MET A 1 -7.63 -14.49 -28.87
C MET A 1 -8.07 -14.82 -27.43
N ILE A 2 -8.21 -16.09 -27.04
CA ILE A 2 -8.66 -16.52 -25.69
C ILE A 2 -7.69 -16.10 -24.55
N LEU A 3 -6.38 -16.09 -24.81
CA LEU A 3 -5.36 -15.76 -23.79
C LEU A 3 -5.47 -14.32 -23.27
N SER A 4 -5.78 -13.37 -24.17
CA SER A 4 -5.89 -11.94 -23.81
C SER A 4 -7.07 -11.68 -22.88
N ILE A 5 -8.24 -12.27 -23.18
CA ILE A 5 -9.46 -12.15 -22.36
C ILE A 5 -9.21 -12.69 -20.93
N SER A 6 -8.51 -13.81 -20.81
CA SER A 6 -8.18 -14.43 -19.51
C SER A 6 -7.29 -13.53 -18.64
N VAL A 7 -6.24 -12.93 -19.22
CA VAL A 7 -5.32 -12.03 -18.50
C VAL A 7 -6.03 -10.75 -18.03
N THR A 8 -6.87 -10.13 -18.87
CA THR A 8 -7.69 -8.98 -18.45
C THR A 8 -8.66 -9.34 -17.33
N LYS A 9 -9.32 -10.50 -17.39
CA LYS A 9 -10.28 -10.90 -16.35
C LYS A 9 -9.58 -11.17 -15.01
N GLN A 10 -8.39 -11.77 -15.06
CA GLN A 10 -7.58 -12.05 -13.87
C GLN A 10 -7.08 -10.76 -13.21
N THR A 11 -6.57 -9.82 -13.99
CA THR A 11 -6.04 -8.54 -13.50
C THR A 11 -7.14 -7.67 -12.90
N LEU A 12 -8.31 -7.57 -13.55
CA LEU A 12 -9.48 -6.89 -13.01
C LEU A 12 -9.95 -7.50 -11.68
N SER A 13 -9.97 -8.84 -11.57
CA SER A 13 -10.35 -9.51 -10.32
C SER A 13 -9.37 -9.23 -9.18
N ARG A 14 -8.07 -9.10 -9.48
CA ARG A 14 -7.02 -8.75 -8.53
C ARG A 14 -7.18 -7.31 -8.04
N SER A 15 -7.28 -6.34 -8.95
CA SER A 15 -7.48 -4.92 -8.61
C SER A 15 -8.74 -4.72 -7.77
N ARG A 16 -9.84 -5.39 -8.10
CA ARG A 16 -11.10 -5.29 -7.34
C ARG A 16 -10.94 -5.82 -5.91
N LYS A 17 -10.31 -6.98 -5.73
CA LYS A 17 -10.05 -7.54 -4.39
C LYS A 17 -9.19 -6.59 -3.56
N THR A 18 -8.12 -6.06 -4.16
CA THR A 18 -7.25 -5.09 -3.50
C THR A 18 -8.02 -3.83 -3.09
N ALA A 19 -8.82 -3.26 -3.99
CA ALA A 19 -9.63 -2.08 -3.70
C ALA A 19 -10.59 -2.32 -2.52
N ILE A 20 -11.31 -3.44 -2.52
CA ILE A 20 -12.24 -3.79 -1.44
C ILE A 20 -11.51 -3.90 -0.10
N VAL A 21 -10.36 -4.58 -0.06
CA VAL A 21 -9.58 -4.75 1.18
C VAL A 21 -9.08 -3.39 1.71
N TYR A 22 -8.48 -2.57 0.86
CA TYR A 22 -7.97 -1.26 1.28
C TYR A 22 -9.08 -0.29 1.69
N LEU A 23 -10.23 -0.32 1.02
CA LEU A 23 -11.41 0.47 1.42
C LEU A 23 -11.95 0.00 2.77
N PHE A 24 -12.05 -1.31 2.98
CA PHE A 24 -12.47 -1.87 4.26
C PHE A 24 -11.51 -1.48 5.39
N LEU A 25 -10.18 -1.61 5.18
CA LEU A 25 -9.17 -1.17 6.15
C LEU A 25 -9.27 0.32 6.44
N THR A 26 -9.43 1.14 5.40
CA THR A 26 -9.58 2.60 5.55
C THR A 26 -10.80 2.94 6.40
N PHE A 27 -11.94 2.31 6.12
CA PHE A 27 -13.18 2.53 6.86
C PHE A 27 -13.06 2.05 8.31
N PHE A 28 -12.48 0.88 8.52
CA PHE A 28 -12.19 0.34 9.85
C PHE A 28 -11.32 1.30 10.67
N PHE A 29 -10.19 1.76 10.11
CA PHE A 29 -9.30 2.69 10.79
C PHE A 29 -9.91 4.07 10.98
N PHE A 30 -10.78 4.52 10.08
CA PHE A 30 -11.54 5.75 10.26
C PHE A 30 -12.44 5.66 11.49
N ILE A 31 -13.28 4.62 11.61
CA ILE A 31 -14.13 4.42 12.79
C ILE A 31 -13.28 4.26 14.05
N PHE A 32 -12.26 3.40 13.99
CA PHE A 32 -11.35 3.17 15.11
C PHE A 32 -10.71 4.48 15.61
N SER A 33 -10.22 5.33 14.70
CA SER A 33 -9.64 6.62 15.08
C SER A 33 -10.63 7.52 15.81
N ARG A 34 -11.89 7.57 15.38
CA ARG A 34 -12.94 8.39 16.01
C ARG A 34 -13.30 7.90 17.40
N ILE A 35 -13.50 6.59 17.55
CA ILE A 35 -13.78 5.96 18.85
C ILE A 35 -12.60 6.22 19.79
N TYR A 36 -11.38 5.98 19.33
CA TYR A 36 -10.20 6.07 20.19
C TYR A 36 -9.92 7.50 20.64
N ILE A 37 -10.12 8.50 19.77
CA ILE A 37 -10.04 9.92 20.14
C ILE A 37 -11.09 10.29 21.18
N SER A 38 -12.33 9.81 21.04
CA SER A 38 -13.40 10.05 22.01
C SER A 38 -13.07 9.48 23.40
N LEU A 39 -12.27 8.42 23.47
CA LEU A 39 -11.82 7.80 24.72
C LEU A 39 -10.59 8.49 25.34
N SER A 40 -10.01 9.47 24.66
CA SER A 40 -8.69 10.02 25.01
C SER A 40 -8.74 11.20 25.99
N TYR A 41 -9.86 11.42 26.66
CA TYR A 41 -10.05 12.48 27.66
C TYR A 41 -9.64 13.90 27.18
N GLY A 42 -9.74 14.17 25.87
CA GLY A 42 -9.41 15.47 25.27
C GLY A 42 -8.03 15.57 24.62
N GLU A 43 -7.20 14.54 24.70
CA GLU A 43 -5.88 14.53 24.04
C GLU A 43 -6.00 14.38 22.53
N LEU A 44 -5.25 15.20 21.79
CA LEU A 44 -5.24 15.21 20.33
C LEU A 44 -3.97 14.54 19.80
N SER A 45 -4.14 13.65 18.82
CA SER A 45 -3.01 13.08 18.07
C SER A 45 -3.24 13.14 16.59
N PHE A 46 -2.32 13.82 15.91
CA PHE A 46 -2.26 13.88 14.46
C PHE A 46 -2.21 12.47 13.84
N PHE A 47 -1.35 11.58 14.36
CA PHE A 47 -1.16 10.24 13.81
C PHE A 47 -2.41 9.38 13.89
N MET A 48 -3.20 9.51 14.97
CA MET A 48 -4.44 8.76 15.11
C MET A 48 -5.54 9.32 14.21
N ASN A 49 -5.68 10.65 14.14
CA ASN A 49 -6.70 11.30 13.30
C ASN A 49 -6.50 11.01 11.81
N TYR A 50 -5.24 10.92 11.37
CA TYR A 50 -4.88 10.66 9.97
C TYR A 50 -4.52 9.19 9.68
N LEU A 51 -4.75 8.27 10.63
CA LEU A 51 -4.41 6.86 10.47
C LEU A 51 -5.08 6.24 9.24
N PHE A 52 -6.32 6.60 8.96
CA PHE A 52 -7.08 6.10 7.81
C PHE A 52 -6.47 6.54 6.45
N LEU A 53 -5.69 7.62 6.40
CA LEU A 53 -5.06 8.07 5.16
C LEU A 53 -3.95 7.13 4.69
N VAL A 54 -3.28 6.43 5.61
CA VAL A 54 -2.19 5.50 5.26
C VAL A 54 -2.66 4.37 4.35
N PRO A 55 -3.67 3.55 4.72
CA PRO A 55 -4.21 2.53 3.81
C PRO A 55 -4.91 3.15 2.59
N LEU A 56 -5.51 4.35 2.69
CA LEU A 56 -6.15 4.99 1.55
C LEU A 56 -5.13 5.36 0.47
N ILE A 57 -4.05 6.06 0.83
CA ILE A 57 -2.99 6.48 -0.09
C ILE A 57 -2.22 5.26 -0.58
N GLY A 58 -1.90 4.32 0.30
CA GLY A 58 -1.21 3.07 -0.07
C GLY A 58 -2.02 2.22 -1.05
N GLY A 59 -3.33 2.10 -0.81
CA GLY A 59 -4.28 1.40 -1.67
C GLY A 59 -4.48 2.09 -3.02
N ALA A 60 -4.68 3.41 -3.04
CA ALA A 60 -4.82 4.18 -4.27
C ALA A 60 -3.57 4.07 -5.15
N SER A 61 -2.39 4.22 -4.54
CA SER A 61 -1.10 4.12 -5.24
C SER A 61 -0.91 2.78 -5.92
N ILE A 62 -1.16 1.66 -5.22
CA ILE A 62 -0.99 0.32 -5.81
C ILE A 62 -2.02 0.03 -6.91
N LEU A 63 -3.24 0.57 -6.81
CA LEU A 63 -4.25 0.45 -7.85
C LEU A 63 -3.85 1.20 -9.12
N ILE A 64 -3.28 2.40 -8.97
CA ILE A 64 -2.72 3.18 -10.10
C ILE A 64 -1.57 2.41 -10.75
N ILE A 65 -0.64 1.87 -9.96
CA ILE A 65 0.46 1.05 -10.47
C ILE A 65 -0.07 -0.17 -11.22
N LEU A 66 -1.08 -0.86 -10.69
CA LEU A 66 -1.67 -2.05 -11.31
C LEU A 66 -2.48 -1.72 -12.58
N HIS A 67 -2.99 -0.49 -12.70
CA HIS A 67 -3.65 0.01 -13.91
C HIS A 67 -2.65 0.17 -15.07
N PHE A 68 -1.47 0.76 -14.80
CA PHE A 68 -0.42 0.92 -15.82
C PHE A 68 0.38 -0.37 -16.05
N LEU A 69 0.57 -1.18 -15.01
CA LEU A 69 1.33 -2.43 -15.02
C LEU A 69 0.47 -3.60 -14.53
N PRO A 70 -0.45 -4.11 -15.37
CA PRO A 70 -1.27 -5.27 -15.02
C PRO A 70 -0.44 -6.53 -14.77
N SER A 71 0.77 -6.61 -15.33
CA SER A 71 1.73 -7.72 -15.15
C SER A 71 2.60 -7.59 -13.89
N LEU A 72 2.22 -6.77 -12.91
CA LEU A 72 2.98 -6.57 -11.68
C LEU A 72 3.25 -7.90 -10.95
N SER A 73 4.54 -8.13 -10.63
CA SER A 73 4.99 -9.34 -9.96
C SER A 73 4.29 -9.52 -8.60
N ARG A 74 4.14 -10.78 -8.15
CA ARG A 74 3.58 -11.10 -6.84
C ARG A 74 4.47 -10.57 -5.71
N VAL A 75 5.79 -10.59 -5.92
CA VAL A 75 6.79 -10.11 -4.96
C VAL A 75 6.62 -8.61 -4.73
N SER A 76 6.66 -7.80 -5.78
CA SER A 76 6.54 -6.34 -5.67
C SER A 76 5.24 -5.93 -4.97
N PHE A 77 4.14 -6.60 -5.30
CA PHE A 77 2.82 -6.38 -4.69
C PHE A 77 2.79 -6.74 -3.20
N ASN A 78 3.37 -7.88 -2.82
CA ASN A 78 3.43 -8.28 -1.41
C ASN A 78 4.33 -7.34 -0.61
N LEU A 79 5.49 -6.96 -1.16
CA LEU A 79 6.39 -5.98 -0.52
C LEU A 79 5.71 -4.63 -0.31
N TRP A 80 4.91 -4.17 -1.29
CA TRP A 80 4.11 -2.96 -1.15
C TRP A 80 3.13 -3.07 0.02
N ASN A 81 2.32 -4.14 0.04
CA ASN A 81 1.33 -4.36 1.09
C ASN A 81 1.99 -4.49 2.48
N SER A 82 3.13 -5.18 2.57
CA SER A 82 3.90 -5.28 3.82
C SER A 82 4.43 -3.92 4.27
N GLY A 83 4.96 -3.10 3.35
CA GLY A 83 5.41 -1.74 3.66
C GLY A 83 4.28 -0.86 4.20
N ILE A 84 3.12 -0.84 3.52
CA ILE A 84 1.94 -0.10 3.98
C ILE A 84 1.42 -0.63 5.33
N ALA A 85 1.44 -1.95 5.55
CA ALA A 85 1.04 -2.53 6.83
C ALA A 85 1.97 -2.08 7.97
N ILE A 86 3.30 -2.08 7.76
CA ILE A 86 4.27 -1.60 8.76
C ILE A 86 4.05 -0.11 9.06
N PHE A 87 3.86 0.72 8.03
CA PHE A 87 3.56 2.14 8.22
C PHE A 87 2.26 2.36 8.98
N THR A 88 1.19 1.61 8.64
CA THR A 88 -0.09 1.70 9.33
C THR A 88 0.06 1.34 10.82
N SER A 89 0.79 0.27 11.12
CA SER A 89 1.11 -0.12 12.50
C SER A 89 1.94 0.94 13.22
N GLY A 90 2.90 1.59 12.55
CA GLY A 90 3.69 2.69 13.09
C GLY A 90 2.85 3.92 13.44
N PHE A 91 1.95 4.33 12.53
CA PHE A 91 0.99 5.40 12.78
C PHE A 91 0.05 5.07 13.93
N LEU A 92 -0.44 3.83 14.00
CA LEU A 92 -1.32 3.37 15.08
C LEU A 92 -0.59 3.39 16.43
N LEU A 93 0.63 2.86 16.50
CA LEU A 93 1.44 2.85 17.72
C LEU A 93 1.76 4.27 18.19
N ARG A 94 2.23 5.13 17.27
CA ARG A 94 2.51 6.54 17.58
C ARG A 94 1.25 7.30 17.99
N GLY A 95 0.12 7.00 17.34
CA GLY A 95 -1.20 7.48 17.69
C GLY A 95 -1.51 7.19 19.16
N ILE A 96 -1.55 5.92 19.53
CA ILE A 96 -1.85 5.45 20.89
C ILE A 96 -0.93 6.09 21.94
N ILE A 97 0.38 6.11 21.66
CA ILE A 97 1.38 6.67 22.59
C ILE A 97 1.12 8.15 22.85
N ASN A 98 0.89 8.94 21.80
CA ASN A 98 0.57 10.36 21.92
C ASN A 98 -0.74 10.59 22.69
N LEU A 99 -1.79 9.79 22.41
CA LEU A 99 -3.07 9.87 23.15
C LEU A 99 -2.91 9.54 24.65
N SER A 100 -1.91 8.73 25.01
CA SER A 100 -1.58 8.41 26.41
C SER A 100 -0.77 9.49 27.13
N GLY A 101 -0.45 10.62 26.48
CA GLY A 101 0.38 11.68 27.04
C GLY A 101 1.87 11.32 27.19
N ARG A 102 2.32 10.23 26.57
CA ARG A 102 3.71 9.75 26.65
C ARG A 102 4.45 10.09 25.36
N SER A 103 5.75 10.34 25.47
CA SER A 103 6.66 10.44 24.33
C SER A 103 7.67 9.32 24.40
N THR A 104 7.68 8.43 23.41
CA THR A 104 8.71 7.38 23.28
C THR A 104 9.29 7.39 21.86
N THR A 105 10.39 6.65 21.68
CA THR A 105 11.09 6.48 20.40
C THR A 105 10.81 5.13 19.75
N LEU A 106 9.81 4.40 20.26
CA LEU A 106 9.44 3.06 19.79
C LEU A 106 8.82 3.05 18.38
N ASP A 107 8.50 4.22 17.83
CA ASP A 107 8.01 4.40 16.47
C ASP A 107 9.13 4.36 15.42
N LYS A 108 10.38 4.73 15.77
CA LYS A 108 11.56 4.70 14.87
C LYS A 108 11.73 3.42 14.06
N PRO A 109 11.64 2.19 14.64
CA PRO A 109 11.77 0.97 13.87
C PRO A 109 10.68 0.80 12.81
N TYR A 110 9.46 1.28 13.05
CA TYR A 110 8.37 1.19 12.08
C TYR A 110 8.62 2.10 10.88
N TRP A 111 9.10 3.32 11.10
CA TRP A 111 9.48 4.24 10.03
C TRP A 111 10.62 3.67 9.17
N LEU A 112 11.63 3.09 9.82
CA LEU A 112 12.77 2.49 9.14
C LEU A 112 12.36 1.26 8.31
N LEU A 113 11.70 0.28 8.93
CA LEU A 113 11.31 -0.97 8.27
C LEU A 113 10.27 -0.72 7.17
N GLY A 114 9.29 0.16 7.41
CA GLY A 114 8.32 0.55 6.40
C GLY A 114 8.99 1.17 5.18
N SER A 115 9.94 2.08 5.41
CA SER A 115 10.70 2.73 4.32
C SER A 115 11.53 1.73 3.53
N ILE A 116 12.20 0.79 4.20
CA ILE A 116 12.99 -0.26 3.55
C ILE A 116 12.10 -1.14 2.67
N PHE A 117 10.94 -1.57 3.17
CA PHE A 117 10.01 -2.41 2.40
C PHE A 117 9.41 -1.66 1.20
N LEU A 118 9.05 -0.39 1.37
CA LEU A 118 8.58 0.43 0.24
C LEU A 118 9.68 0.66 -0.79
N LEU A 119 10.91 0.93 -0.36
CA LEU A 119 12.04 1.12 -1.27
C LEU A 119 12.32 -0.14 -2.08
N PHE A 120 12.36 -1.31 -1.45
CA PHE A 120 12.49 -2.58 -2.18
C PHE A 120 11.31 -2.87 -3.10
N SER A 121 10.09 -2.51 -2.69
CA SER A 121 8.91 -2.63 -3.56
C SER A 121 9.07 -1.77 -4.82
N LEU A 122 9.49 -0.51 -4.67
CA LEU A 122 9.73 0.40 -5.78
C LEU A 122 10.82 -0.10 -6.72
N MET A 123 11.96 -0.56 -6.18
CA MET A 123 13.03 -1.15 -7.01
C MET A 123 12.52 -2.36 -7.80
N SER A 124 11.70 -3.21 -7.17
CA SER A 124 11.09 -4.36 -7.84
C SER A 124 10.08 -3.98 -8.93
N ILE A 125 9.31 -2.91 -8.73
CA ILE A 125 8.40 -2.34 -9.74
C ILE A 125 9.19 -1.81 -10.94
N VAL A 126 10.26 -1.05 -10.70
CA VAL A 126 11.14 -0.51 -11.76
C VAL A 126 11.79 -1.62 -12.57
N PHE A 127 12.21 -2.70 -11.92
CA PHE A 127 12.72 -3.87 -12.63
C PHE A 127 11.65 -4.50 -13.54
N THR A 128 10.42 -4.65 -13.05
CA THR A 128 9.30 -5.19 -13.84
C THR A 128 8.97 -4.30 -15.05
N LEU A 129 9.03 -2.98 -14.87
CA LEU A 129 8.89 -1.99 -15.95
C LEU A 129 9.95 -2.19 -17.05
N PHE A 130 11.21 -2.34 -16.67
CA PHE A 130 12.31 -2.51 -17.61
C PHE A 130 12.17 -3.80 -18.44
N VAL A 131 11.83 -4.91 -17.77
CA VAL A 131 11.58 -6.19 -18.44
C VAL A 131 10.41 -6.07 -19.42
N SER A 132 9.29 -5.50 -19.00
CA SER A 132 8.11 -5.35 -19.88
C SER A 132 8.39 -4.48 -21.11
N LYS A 133 9.19 -3.41 -20.95
CA LYS A 133 9.57 -2.54 -22.08
C LYS A 133 10.48 -3.26 -23.08
N ASN A 134 11.41 -4.09 -22.62
CA ASN A 134 12.30 -4.87 -23.48
C ASN A 134 11.52 -5.92 -24.28
N GLU A 135 10.53 -6.58 -23.67
CA GLU A 135 9.67 -7.54 -24.39
C GLU A 135 8.86 -6.87 -25.51
N LEU A 136 8.33 -5.67 -25.26
CA LEU A 136 7.61 -4.90 -26.28
C LEU A 136 8.52 -4.50 -27.44
N LYS A 137 9.76 -4.08 -27.15
CA LYS A 137 10.74 -3.73 -28.18
C LYS A 137 11.11 -4.93 -29.04
N ASN A 138 11.39 -6.07 -28.44
CA ASN A 138 11.73 -7.29 -29.18
C ASN A 138 10.58 -7.78 -30.08
N LYS A 139 9.33 -7.64 -29.65
CA LYS A 139 8.17 -7.98 -30.51
C LYS A 139 8.06 -7.07 -31.73
N LEU A 140 8.36 -5.79 -31.58
CA LEU A 140 8.35 -4.84 -32.70
C LEU A 140 9.45 -5.16 -33.72
N ASP A 141 10.66 -5.48 -33.26
CA ASP A 141 11.79 -5.82 -34.14
C ASP A 141 11.60 -7.16 -34.87
N THR A 142 10.93 -8.14 -34.25
CA THR A 142 10.64 -9.45 -34.89
C THR A 142 9.48 -9.39 -35.90
N SER A 143 8.72 -8.30 -35.91
CA SER A 143 7.56 -8.10 -36.80
C SER A 143 7.87 -7.31 -38.08
N ARG A 144 9.13 -6.89 -38.25
CA ARG A 144 9.67 -6.28 -39.48
C ARG A 144 10.47 -7.32 -40.25
#